data_AF-A0A0R2C9C4-F1
#
_entry.id   AF-A0A0R2C9C4-F1
#
_cell.length_a   1.000
_cell.length_b   1.000
_cell.length_c   1.000
_cell.angle_alpha   90.00
_cell.angle_beta   90.00
_cell.angle_gamma   90.00
#
_symmetry.space_group_name_H-M   'P 1'
#
loop_
_entity.id
_entity.type
_entity.pdbx_description
1 polymer ?
#
loop_
_entity_poly.entity_id
_entity_poly.type
_entity_poly.pdbx_seq_one_letter_code
_entity_poly.pdbx_strand_id
1 'polypeptide(L)' 'MDDVEAQAQAERTAWLLERTQQQAQRAQRYPDQLFWRACANFVRQQDHALTMARGEVDGRTWDHEQW' A
#
# COMPACT_ATOMS: atom_id res chain seq x y z
N MET A 1 -10.08 17.60 2.95
CA MET A 1 -8.70 17.55 2.41
C MET A 1 -8.18 16.11 2.45
N ASP A 2 -8.56 15.36 3.48
CA ASP A 2 -8.17 13.95 3.68
C ASP A 2 -8.64 12.98 2.60
N ASP A 3 -9.84 13.17 2.05
CA ASP A 3 -10.39 12.30 0.99
C ASP A 3 -9.58 12.36 -0.31
N VAL A 4 -9.07 13.55 -0.67
CA VAL A 4 -8.24 13.76 -1.87
C VAL A 4 -6.90 13.06 -1.71
N GLU A 5 -6.30 13.12 -0.52
CA GLU A 5 -5.04 12.43 -0.23
C GLU A 5 -5.22 10.91 -0.16
N ALA A 6 -6.33 10.43 0.40
CA ALA A 6 -6.67 9.02 0.43
C ALA A 6 -6.86 8.47 -0.99
N GLN A 7 -7.55 9.22 -1.85
CA GLN A 7 -7.70 8.87 -3.25
C GLN A 7 -6.37 8.88 -3.99
N ALA A 8 -5.54 9.90 -3.82
CA ALA A 8 -4.20 9.96 -4.41
C ALA A 8 -3.29 8.81 -3.93
N GLN A 9 -3.41 8.40 -2.66
CA GLN A 9 -2.73 7.22 -2.13
C GLN A 9 -3.23 5.95 -2.83
N ALA A 10 -4.53 5.75 -2.93
CA ALA A 10 -5.12 4.57 -3.57
C ALA A 10 -4.69 4.46 -5.05
N GLU A 11 -4.71 5.58 -5.78
CA GLU A 11 -4.25 5.65 -7.17
C GLU A 11 -2.76 5.30 -7.30
N ARG A 12 -1.91 5.85 -6.40
CA ARG A 12 -0.48 5.55 -6.37
C ARG A 12 -0.21 4.08 -6.04
N THR A 13 -0.91 3.52 -5.06
CA THR A 13 -0.79 2.11 -4.67
C THR A 13 -1.20 1.20 -5.84
N ALA A 14 -2.33 1.48 -6.50
CA ALA A 14 -2.79 0.73 -7.67
C ALA A 14 -1.77 0.77 -8.81
N TRP A 15 -1.25 1.97 -9.13
CA TRP A 15 -0.23 2.14 -10.16
C TRP A 15 1.06 1.35 -9.84
N LEU A 16 1.55 1.41 -8.60
CA LEU A 16 2.75 0.66 -8.20
C LEU A 16 2.55 -0.86 -8.27
N LEU A 17 1.38 -1.35 -7.87
CA LEU A 17 1.04 -2.77 -7.97
C LEU A 17 0.96 -3.25 -9.42
N GLU A 18 0.37 -2.46 -10.30
CA GLU A 18 0.33 -2.75 -11.74
C GLU A 18 1.76 -2.82 -12.32
N ARG A 19 2.60 -1.83 -12.02
CA ARG A 19 3.99 -1.79 -12.53
C ARG A 19 4.83 -2.96 -12.05
N THR A 20 4.75 -3.29 -10.77
CA THR A 20 5.49 -4.43 -10.20
C THR A 20 5.02 -5.76 -10.79
N GLN A 21 3.72 -5.93 -11.03
CA GLN A 21 3.18 -7.10 -11.71
C GLN A 21 3.63 -7.20 -13.17
N GLN A 22 3.58 -6.10 -13.92
CA GLN A 22 4.05 -6.06 -15.32
C GLN A 22 5.53 -6.44 -15.42
N GLN A 23 6.36 -5.95 -14.50
CA GLN A 23 7.79 -6.29 -14.50
C GLN A 23 8.05 -7.72 -14.04
N ALA A 24 7.28 -8.26 -13.10
CA ALA A 24 7.32 -9.68 -12.75
C ALA A 24 6.98 -10.58 -13.96
N GLN A 25 6.02 -10.17 -14.80
CA GLN A 25 5.64 -10.93 -16.00
C GLN A 25 6.67 -10.83 -17.12
N ARG A 26 7.35 -9.69 -17.27
CA ARG A 26 8.40 -9.47 -18.28
C ARG A 26 9.76 -10.06 -17.89
N ALA A 27 9.97 -10.34 -16.61
CA ALA A 27 11.19 -10.91 -16.10
C ALA A 27 11.42 -12.33 -16.62
N GLN A 28 12.51 -12.52 -17.36
CA GLN A 28 12.87 -13.82 -17.96
C GLN A 28 13.45 -14.79 -16.93
N ARG A 29 14.12 -14.28 -15.90
CA ARG A 29 14.77 -15.10 -14.87
C ARG A 29 13.89 -15.18 -13.64
N TYR A 30 13.80 -16.38 -13.07
CA TYR A 30 13.02 -16.61 -11.86
C TYR A 30 13.41 -15.70 -10.67
N PRO A 31 14.70 -15.41 -10.39
CA PRO A 31 15.06 -14.46 -9.34
C PRO A 31 14.49 -13.05 -9.55
N ASP A 32 14.45 -12.58 -10.80
CA ASP A 32 13.92 -11.26 -11.13
C ASP A 32 12.39 -11.24 -10.94
N GLN A 33 11.71 -12.34 -11.28
CA GLN A 33 10.27 -12.50 -11.01
C GLN A 33 9.99 -12.45 -9.50
N LEU A 34 10.81 -13.13 -8.69
CA LEU A 34 10.70 -13.11 -7.23
C LEU A 34 10.94 -11.71 -6.65
N PHE A 35 11.93 -10.99 -7.16
CA PHE A 35 12.20 -9.61 -6.76
C PHE A 35 10.96 -8.73 -6.97
N TRP A 36 10.36 -8.75 -8.15
CA TRP A 36 9.17 -7.94 -8.45
C TRP A 36 7.94 -8.35 -7.64
N ARG A 37 7.79 -9.65 -7.34
CA ARG A 37 6.75 -10.14 -6.42
C ARG A 37 6.98 -9.64 -4.98
N ALA A 38 8.23 -9.61 -4.52
CA ALA A 38 8.58 -9.04 -3.22
C ALA A 38 8.28 -7.53 -3.16
N CYS A 39 8.57 -6.79 -4.23
CA CYS A 39 8.20 -5.38 -4.34
C CYS A 39 6.67 -5.17 -4.25
N ALA A 40 5.88 -6.01 -4.92
CA ALA A 40 4.42 -5.93 -4.83
C ALA A 40 3.92 -6.16 -3.39
N ASN A 41 4.53 -7.11 -2.66
CA ASN A 41 4.23 -7.34 -1.25
C ASN A 41 4.62 -6.15 -0.37
N PHE A 42 5.79 -5.56 -0.61
CA PHE A 42 6.23 -4.35 0.10
C PHE A 42 5.25 -3.19 -0.10
N VAL A 43 4.78 -2.94 -1.32
CA VAL A 43 3.79 -1.87 -1.60
C VAL A 43 2.52 -2.06 -0.78
N ARG A 44 2.00 -3.30 -0.66
CA ARG A 44 0.82 -3.60 0.16
C ARG A 44 1.05 -3.33 1.65
N GLN A 45 2.23 -3.67 2.16
CA GLN A 45 2.59 -3.42 3.56
C GLN A 45 2.67 -1.92 3.85
N GLN A 46 3.26 -1.14 2.94
CA GLN A 46 3.34 0.31 3.09
C GLN A 46 1.97 0.98 3.03
N ASP A 47 1.08 0.55 2.13
CA ASP A 47 -0.28 1.06 2.03
C ASP A 47 -1.08 0.79 3.32
N HIS A 48 -0.94 -0.41 3.88
CA HIS A 48 -1.53 -0.76 5.17
C HIS A 48 -0.97 0.09 6.31
N ALA A 49 0.35 0.25 6.40
CA ALA A 49 0.99 1.05 7.45
C ALA A 49 0.57 2.53 7.38
N LEU A 50 0.48 3.09 6.17
CA LEU A 50 -0.02 4.46 5.97
C LEU A 50 -1.49 4.60 6.38
N THR A 51 -2.32 3.61 6.05
CA THR A 51 -3.73 3.58 6.47
C THR A 51 -3.84 3.55 7.99
N MET A 52 -3.02 2.74 8.66
CA MET A 52 -3.04 2.67 10.13
C MET A 52 -2.52 3.94 10.79
N ALA A 53 -1.39 4.48 10.33
CA ALA A 53 -0.84 5.73 10.85
C ALA A 53 -1.83 6.90 10.67
N ARG A 54 -2.57 6.94 9.56
CA ARG A 54 -3.63 7.94 9.36
C ARG A 54 -4.77 7.78 10.37
N GLY A 55 -5.19 6.54 10.66
CA GLY A 55 -6.21 6.27 11.68
C GLY A 55 -5.78 6.58 13.11
N GLU A 56 -4.50 6.41 13.44
CA GLU A 56 -3.91 6.75 14.73
C GLU A 56 -3.75 8.28 14.92
N VAL A 57 -3.35 8.99 13.87
CA VAL A 57 -3.15 10.45 13.89
C VAL A 57 -4.49 11.21 13.88
N ASP A 58 -5.53 10.66 13.25
CA ASP A 58 -6.88 11.26 13.16
C ASP A 58 -7.76 11.01 14.41
N GLY A 59 -7.21 10.41 15.48
CA GLY A 59 -7.89 10.37 16.78
C GLY A 59 -9.06 9.38 16.90
N ARG A 60 -9.24 8.46 15.95
CA ARG A 60 -10.16 7.30 16.12
C ARG A 60 -9.66 6.25 17.13
N THR A 61 -8.55 6.53 17.81
CA THR A 61 -7.94 5.67 18.83
C THR A 61 -8.50 5.88 20.24
N TRP A 62 -9.42 6.83 20.46
CA TRP A 62 -10.06 6.96 21.77
C TRP A 62 -11.59 7.01 21.69
N ASP A 63 -12.21 5.83 21.66
CA ASP A 63 -13.62 5.66 21.99
C ASP A 63 -13.75 5.69 23.53
N HIS A 64 -14.27 6.80 24.07
CA HIS A 64 -14.51 6.98 25.50
C HIS A 64 -15.79 6.26 25.99
N GLU A 65 -16.56 5.59 25.12
CA GLU A 65 -17.84 4.97 25.49
C GLU A 65 -17.79 3.43 25.66
N GLN A 66 -16.62 2.80 25.52
CA GLN A 66 -16.45 1.34 25.72
C GLN A 66 -15.83 0.95 27.07
N TRP A 67 -16.19 1.63 28.16
CA TRP A 67 -15.93 1.17 29.54
C TRP A 67 -17.22 0.77 30.24
#